data_AF-A0A5M9TKV4-F1
#
_entry.id   AF-A0A5M9TKV4-F1
#
_cell.length_a   1.000
_cell.length_b   1.000
_cell.length_c   1.000
_cell.angle_alpha   90.00
_cell.angle_beta   90.00
_cell.angle_gamma   90.00
#
_symmetry.space_group_name_H-M   'P 1'
#
loop_
_entity.id
_entity.type
_entity.pdbx_description
1 polymer ?
#
loop_
_entity_poly.entity_id
_entity_poly.type
_entity_poly.pdbx_seq_one_letter_code
_entity_poly.pdbx_strand_id
1 'polypeptide(L)' 'MFADITVKEYNWIQSCSSEEYVSLLNTNSKHQQLSDDVRRSLLERVKDSIDAAGGTIEKQHKVALFLGKKKV' A
#
# COMPACT_ATOMS: atom_id res chain seq x y z
N MET A 1 -28.49 12.18 -6.82
CA MET A 1 -28.38 11.41 -5.55
C MET A 1 -28.33 9.93 -5.90
N PHE A 2 -27.39 9.15 -5.33
CA PHE A 2 -27.34 7.69 -5.54
C PHE A 2 -28.31 7.00 -4.56
N ALA A 3 -28.88 5.88 -4.97
CA ALA A 3 -29.74 5.01 -4.17
C ALA A 3 -29.19 3.59 -4.17
N ASP A 4 -29.72 2.74 -3.29
CA ASP A 4 -29.39 1.30 -3.26
C ASP A 4 -27.87 1.06 -3.13
N ILE A 5 -27.29 1.61 -2.05
CA ILE A 5 -25.86 1.48 -1.79
C ILE A 5 -25.56 0.07 -1.30
N THR A 6 -24.78 -0.68 -2.08
CA THR A 6 -24.20 -1.96 -1.68
C THR A 6 -22.73 -1.77 -1.36
N VAL A 7 -22.30 -2.29 -0.22
CA VAL A 7 -20.88 -2.30 0.17
C VAL A 7 -20.36 -3.74 0.09
N LYS A 8 -19.21 -3.92 -0.55
CA LYS A 8 -18.48 -5.20 -0.57
C LYS A 8 -17.09 -5.00 -0.01
N GLU A 9 -16.74 -5.80 0.99
CA GLU A 9 -15.42 -5.77 1.62
C GLU A 9 -14.57 -6.92 1.11
N TYR A 10 -13.32 -6.61 0.76
CA TYR A 10 -12.33 -7.56 0.28
C TYR A 10 -11.09 -7.45 1.15
N ASN A 11 -10.69 -8.59 1.73
CA ASN A 11 -9.53 -8.68 2.60
C ASN A 11 -8.61 -9.78 2.07
N TRP A 12 -7.34 -9.46 1.88
CA TRP A 12 -6.33 -10.45 1.54
C TRP A 12 -4.98 -10.07 2.14
N ILE A 13 -4.14 -11.08 2.30
CA ILE A 13 -2.73 -10.91 2.69
C ILE A 13 -1.91 -11.11 1.42
N GLN A 14 -1.07 -10.14 1.10
CA GLN A 14 -0.12 -10.23 0.02
C GLN A 14 1.28 -10.32 0.63
N SER A 15 2.02 -11.38 0.31
CA SER A 15 3.44 -11.43 0.61
C SER A 15 4.19 -10.62 -0.45
N CYS A 16 5.08 -9.74 0.00
CA CYS A 16 5.90 -8.90 -0.86
C CYS A 16 7.37 -9.05 -0.47
N SER A 17 8.27 -9.01 -1.45
CA SER A 17 9.70 -8.85 -1.17
C SER A 17 10.00 -7.45 -0.64
N SER A 18 11.20 -7.27 -0.08
CA SER A 18 11.70 -5.96 0.33
C SER A 18 11.70 -4.95 -0.84
N GLU A 19 12.04 -5.38 -2.05
CA GLU A 19 12.07 -4.55 -3.26
C GLU A 19 10.67 -4.10 -3.70
N GLU A 20 9.71 -5.03 -3.72
CA GLU A 20 8.32 -4.73 -4.04
C GLU A 20 7.73 -3.75 -3.02
N TYR A 21 8.03 -3.95 -1.73
CA TYR A 21 7.54 -3.08 -0.67
C TYR A 21 8.12 -1.67 -0.74
N VAL A 22 9.43 -1.54 -1.00
CA VAL A 22 10.09 -0.24 -1.20
C VAL A 22 9.54 0.48 -2.42
N SER A 23 9.30 -0.23 -3.52
CA SER A 23 8.68 0.33 -4.72
C SER A 23 7.30 0.92 -4.41
N LEU A 24 6.46 0.19 -3.66
CA LEU A 24 5.16 0.68 -3.21
C LEU A 24 5.29 1.93 -2.34
N LEU A 25 6.21 1.96 -1.37
CA LEU A 25 6.45 3.13 -0.53
C LEU A 25 6.90 4.36 -1.34
N ASN A 26 7.68 4.17 -2.39
CA ASN A 26 8.15 5.24 -3.26
C ASN A 26 7.02 5.87 -4.11
N THR A 27 5.90 5.17 -4.32
CA THR A 27 4.71 5.73 -4.99
C THR A 27 3.85 6.62 -4.08
N ASN A 28 4.04 6.53 -2.77
CA ASN A 28 3.23 7.26 -1.81
C ASN A 28 3.70 8.73 -1.73
N SER A 29 2.77 9.66 -1.96
CA SER A 29 3.04 11.10 -2.08
C SER A 29 3.78 11.70 -0.88
N LYS A 30 3.56 11.17 0.34
CA LYS A 30 4.28 11.61 1.54
C LYS A 30 5.78 11.34 1.45
N HIS A 31 6.18 10.22 0.84
CA HIS A 31 7.58 9.87 0.67
C HIS A 31 8.21 10.61 -0.52
N GLN A 32 7.42 10.97 -1.54
CA GLN A 32 7.89 11.79 -2.66
C GLN A 32 8.15 13.25 -2.26
N GLN A 33 7.47 13.75 -1.21
CA GLN A 33 7.70 15.09 -0.66
C GLN A 33 8.99 15.20 0.16
N LEU A 34 9.65 14.08 0.48
CA LEU A 34 10.95 14.08 1.15
C LEU A 34 12.05 14.45 0.16
N SER A 35 13.12 15.08 0.67
CA SER A 35 14.34 15.27 -0.11
C SER A 35 14.92 13.92 -0.53
N ASP A 36 15.57 13.88 -1.70
CA ASP A 36 16.04 12.65 -2.31
C ASP A 36 16.99 11.85 -1.39
N ASP A 37 17.87 12.54 -0.65
CA ASP A 37 18.81 11.91 0.28
C ASP A 37 18.11 11.23 1.46
N VAL A 38 17.10 11.92 2.05
CA VAL A 38 16.31 11.38 3.17
C VAL A 38 15.44 10.23 2.68
N ARG A 39 14.84 10.36 1.49
CA ARG A 39 14.03 9.30 0.88
C ARG A 39 14.87 8.05 0.63
N ARG A 40 16.05 8.19 0.00
CA ARG A 40 16.92 7.06 -0.30
C ARG A 40 17.37 6.35 0.97
N SER A 41 17.87 7.11 1.96
CA SER A 41 18.31 6.53 3.23
C SER A 41 17.19 5.80 3.99
N LEU A 42 15.97 6.34 3.96
CA LEU A 42 14.81 5.69 4.56
C LEU A 42 14.47 4.38 3.83
N LEU A 43 14.38 4.41 2.50
CA LEU A 43 14.01 3.25 1.69
C LEU A 43 15.05 2.13 1.79
N GLU A 44 16.34 2.46 1.83
CA GLU A 44 17.43 1.51 2.06
C GLU A 44 17.31 0.84 3.43
N ARG A 45 17.12 1.62 4.49
CA ARG A 45 16.94 1.08 5.85
C ARG A 45 15.72 0.17 5.97
N VAL A 46 14.63 0.52 5.29
CA VAL A 46 13.42 -0.33 5.23
C VAL A 46 13.73 -1.63 4.50
N LYS A 47 14.44 -1.57 3.36
CA LYS A 47 14.87 -2.76 2.61
C LYS A 47 15.71 -3.69 3.48
N ASP A 48 16.78 -3.16 4.07
CA ASP A 48 17.72 -3.92 4.88
C ASP A 48 17.04 -4.58 6.09
N SER A 49 16.07 -3.88 6.70
CA SER A 49 15.31 -4.42 7.83
C SER A 49 14.42 -5.59 7.42
N ILE A 50 13.78 -5.53 6.24
CA ILE A 50 12.96 -6.63 5.72
C ILE A 50 13.85 -7.80 5.32
N ASP A 51 14.98 -7.54 4.66
CA ASP A 51 15.95 -8.55 4.27
C ASP A 51 16.50 -9.30 5.49
N ALA A 52 16.86 -8.58 6.55
CA ALA A 52 17.32 -9.17 7.81
C ALA A 52 16.26 -10.02 8.52
N ALA A 53 14.97 -9.72 8.33
CA ALA A 53 13.85 -10.42 8.96
C ALA A 53 13.36 -11.66 8.18
N GLY A 54 13.95 -11.95 7.01
CA GLY A 54 13.56 -13.09 6.17
C GLY A 54 13.19 -12.73 4.72
N GLY A 55 13.43 -11.48 4.30
CA GLY A 55 13.34 -11.04 2.91
C GLY A 55 11.92 -10.81 2.38
N THR A 56 10.89 -11.14 3.17
CA THR A 56 9.49 -10.95 2.79
C THR A 56 8.68 -10.33 3.91
N ILE A 57 7.65 -9.57 3.55
CA ILE A 57 6.70 -8.94 4.45
C ILE A 57 5.28 -9.27 4.04
N GLU A 58 4.44 -9.60 5.02
CA GLU A 58 3.01 -9.79 4.81
C GLU A 58 2.27 -8.46 4.92
N LYS A 59 1.76 -7.98 3.79
CA LYS A 59 0.94 -6.78 3.74
C LYS A 59 -0.53 -7.14 3.74
N GLN A 60 -1.26 -6.69 4.75
CA GLN A 60 -2.71 -6.78 4.76
C GLN A 60 -3.32 -5.72 3.83
N HIS A 61 -4.18 -6.17 2.93
CA HIS A 61 -4.99 -5.32 2.07
C HIS A 61 -6.45 -5.42 2.48
N LYS A 62 -7.05 -4.26 2.77
CA LYS A 62 -8.47 -4.12 3.09
C LYS A 62 -9.07 -3.12 2.11
N VAL A 63 -10.06 -3.56 1.34
CA VAL A 63 -10.71 -2.74 0.32
C VAL A 63 -12.21 -2.78 0.53
N ALA A 64 -12.83 -1.61 0.59
CA ALA A 64 -14.28 -1.46 0.61
C ALA A 64 -14.75 -0.88 -0.74
N LEU A 65 -15.54 -1.66 -1.47
CA LEU A 65 -16.18 -1.27 -2.73
C LEU A 65 -17.59 -0.77 -2.44
N PHE A 66 -17.84 0.51 -2.70
CA PHE A 66 -19.16 1.14 -2.58
C PHE A 66 -19.81 1.22 -3.96
N LEU A 67 -20.94 0.54 -4.15
CA LEU A 67 -21.73 0.55 -5.37
C LEU A 67 -23.04 1.27 -5.11
N GLY A 68 -23.34 2.32 -5.86
CA GLY A 68 -24.62 3.02 -5.78
C GLY A 68 -25.29 3.13 -7.15
N LYS A 69 -26.60 2.89 -7.19
CA LYS A 69 -27.39 3.12 -8.41
C LYS A 69 -27.69 4.60 -8.56
N LYS A 70 -27.45 5.15 -9.75
CA LYS A 70 -27.83 6.53 -10.06
C LYS A 70 -29.36 6.62 -10.12
N LYS A 71 -29.96 7.54 -9.36
CA LYS A 71 -31.38 7.90 -9.57
C LYS A 71 -31.51 8.54 -10.95
N VAL A 72 -32.35 7.96 -11.80
CA VAL A 72 -32.83 8.58 -13.05
C VAL A 72 -33.91 9.58 -12.69
#